data_AF-A0A066UBE0-F1
#
_entry.id   AF-A0A066UBE0-F1
#
_cell.length_a   1.000
_cell.length_b   1.000
_cell.length_c   1.000
_cell.angle_alpha   90.00
_cell.angle_beta   90.00
_cell.angle_gamma   90.00
#
_symmetry.space_group_name_H-M   'P 1'
#
loop_
_entity.id
_entity.type
_entity.pdbx_description
1 polymer ?
#
loop_
_entity_poly.entity_id
_entity_poly.type
_entity_poly.pdbx_seq_one_letter_code
_entity_poly.pdbx_strand_id
1 'polypeptide(L)'
;MFTHAPPRRRRRGFGALAAVLAVAALGFVVPAAHAADALISQGKSATASSVENAGTPASAAVDGNTGTRWSSQFSDPQWIQVDLGGAATVSQVVLRWEAAYATAYQIQLSDNGSSWSTVYQTTTGTGGTQTLAVAGSGRYVRLSTTARATPYGVSLWEFQVYGTGGGTTSPGAGTPPDSFWGDTSSIPAARNVLTVKVLNRTNGKYPDSQVYWNFGGQTHSIAEQPYIDMPANSAGRMYFYLGTPNGQYADFIEFTVGPDVFNGNTTRVDAFALKLAMRLHAHDGYDVQVGEDYQTFQEDRSATFAKFQAEVPTEFKGLATVNAPYRIPAPGSAPDFRTGGRYANYFTSYAQSVGVNEPTSNITGCAGSLAGNPDMCAALNRHTAHLPQSQWQDPSRYYQSAPANYYAKFWHDHAINRLAYGFPYDDVAGQSSFVSHGDPQWLVVAVGW
;
A
#
# COMPACT_ATOMS: atom_id res chain seq x y z
N MET A 1 -36.82 91.70 -22.15
CA MET A 1 -38.01 91.73 -23.03
C MET A 1 -38.85 90.50 -22.71
N PHE A 2 -40.11 90.76 -22.44
CA PHE A 2 -41.18 89.91 -21.93
C PHE A 2 -41.29 88.47 -22.49
N THR A 3 -41.49 87.53 -21.54
CA THR A 3 -42.49 86.44 -21.50
C THR A 3 -42.57 85.44 -22.65
N HIS A 4 -42.68 84.14 -22.34
CA HIS A 4 -43.90 83.36 -22.63
C HIS A 4 -43.88 82.04 -21.82
N ALA A 5 -44.92 81.87 -21.00
CA ALA A 5 -45.33 80.62 -20.38
C ALA A 5 -46.56 80.08 -21.18
N PRO A 6 -47.23 78.99 -20.75
CA PRO A 6 -46.87 77.55 -20.61
C PRO A 6 -47.87 76.74 -21.50
N PRO A 7 -48.53 75.58 -21.18
CA PRO A 7 -48.32 74.50 -20.18
C PRO A 7 -48.64 73.03 -20.62
N ARG A 8 -48.54 72.11 -19.63
CA ARG A 8 -49.40 70.92 -19.31
C ARG A 8 -49.12 69.60 -20.07
N ARG A 9 -48.94 68.42 -19.44
CA ARG A 9 -49.61 67.73 -18.29
C ARG A 9 -48.67 66.65 -17.67
N ARG A 10 -48.46 66.57 -16.34
CA ARG A 10 -49.12 65.67 -15.33
C ARG A 10 -49.00 64.16 -15.66
N ARG A 11 -48.44 63.24 -14.84
CA ARG A 11 -48.49 62.97 -13.37
C ARG A 11 -47.31 62.03 -12.99
N ARG A 12 -46.56 62.28 -11.89
CA ARG A 12 -46.61 61.68 -10.50
C ARG A 12 -46.29 60.17 -10.46
N GLY A 13 -45.46 59.61 -9.58
CA GLY A 13 -44.65 60.03 -8.42
C GLY A 13 -43.47 59.05 -8.30
N PHE A 14 -42.62 58.93 -7.29
CA PHE A 14 -42.52 59.37 -5.90
C PHE A 14 -41.01 59.51 -5.61
N GLY A 15 -40.61 60.48 -4.78
CA GLY A 15 -39.22 60.65 -4.35
C GLY A 15 -38.94 60.08 -2.96
N ALA A 16 -37.66 59.87 -2.65
CA ALA A 16 -36.95 60.26 -1.41
C ALA A 16 -35.61 59.50 -1.38
N LEU A 17 -34.49 60.21 -1.54
CA LEU A 17 -33.58 60.72 -0.49
C LEU A 17 -32.69 59.64 0.15
N ALA A 18 -31.40 59.67 -0.22
CA ALA A 18 -30.35 58.78 0.27
C ALA A 18 -29.71 59.34 1.56
N ALA A 19 -29.53 58.46 2.56
CA ALA A 19 -28.75 58.73 3.77
C ALA A 19 -27.42 57.98 3.70
N VAL A 20 -26.32 58.68 3.96
CA VAL A 20 -24.96 58.15 4.02
C VAL A 20 -24.70 57.61 5.43
N LEU A 21 -24.33 56.34 5.55
CA LEU A 21 -23.93 55.66 6.78
C LEU A 21 -22.41 55.42 6.75
N ALA A 22 -21.69 56.03 7.70
CA ALA A 22 -20.28 55.74 7.98
C ALA A 22 -20.21 54.54 8.94
N VAL A 23 -19.58 53.45 8.52
CA VAL A 23 -19.36 52.25 9.34
C VAL A 23 -17.95 52.29 9.92
N ALA A 24 -17.85 52.29 11.25
CA ALA A 24 -16.59 52.09 11.98
C ALA A 24 -16.27 50.59 12.00
N ALA A 25 -15.17 50.19 11.36
CA ALA A 25 -14.69 48.80 11.38
C ALA A 25 -13.92 48.53 12.69
N LEU A 26 -14.57 47.86 13.64
CA LEU A 26 -13.91 47.19 14.76
C LEU A 26 -13.22 45.94 14.21
N GLY A 27 -11.89 45.93 14.23
CA GLY A 27 -11.09 44.76 13.85
C GLY A 27 -11.24 43.65 14.89
N PHE A 28 -12.13 42.69 14.61
CA PHE A 28 -12.12 41.41 15.31
C PHE A 28 -10.95 40.58 14.79
N VAL A 29 -9.96 40.30 15.66
CA VAL A 29 -9.02 39.21 15.41
C VAL A 29 -9.81 37.91 15.60
N VAL A 30 -10.26 37.33 14.49
CA VAL A 30 -10.78 35.97 14.51
C VAL A 30 -9.57 35.06 14.77
N PRO A 31 -9.50 34.27 15.86
CA PRO A 31 -8.44 33.28 15.98
C PRO A 31 -8.56 32.34 14.78
N ALA A 32 -7.44 32.06 14.12
CA ALA A 32 -7.42 31.04 13.08
C ALA A 32 -7.97 29.74 13.67
N ALA A 33 -9.01 29.18 13.06
CA ALA A 33 -9.48 27.85 13.42
C ALA A 33 -8.34 26.87 13.14
N HIS A 34 -7.66 26.38 14.18
CA HIS A 34 -6.82 25.21 14.06
C HIS A 34 -7.72 24.04 13.68
N ALA A 35 -7.43 23.38 12.55
CA ALA A 35 -8.00 22.08 12.26
C ALA A 35 -7.68 21.13 13.43
N ALA A 36 -8.62 20.24 13.79
CA ALA A 36 -8.31 19.16 14.72
C ALA A 36 -7.11 18.36 14.18
N ASP A 37 -6.20 17.96 15.06
CA ASP A 37 -5.02 17.18 14.67
C ASP A 37 -5.44 15.89 13.94
N ALA A 38 -4.78 15.59 12.83
CA ALA A 38 -5.15 14.48 11.94
C ALA A 38 -4.68 13.15 12.50
N LEU A 39 -5.42 12.06 12.26
CA LEU A 39 -4.97 10.69 12.53
C LEU A 39 -3.92 10.30 11.48
N ILE A 40 -2.67 10.16 11.91
CA ILE A 40 -1.49 9.96 11.03
C ILE A 40 -0.89 8.55 11.09
N SER A 41 -1.39 7.66 11.97
CA SER A 41 -0.95 6.26 12.05
C SER A 41 -1.79 5.27 11.24
N GLN A 42 -3.00 5.61 10.83
CA GLN A 42 -3.91 4.64 10.20
C GLN A 42 -3.38 4.18 8.83
N GLY A 43 -3.43 2.87 8.60
CA GLY A 43 -2.91 2.20 7.40
C GLY A 43 -1.38 2.23 7.26
N LYS A 44 -0.65 2.76 8.26
CA LYS A 44 0.81 2.83 8.22
C LYS A 44 1.45 1.49 8.59
N SER A 45 2.71 1.31 8.21
CA SER A 45 3.46 0.10 8.57
C SER A 45 3.68 0.03 10.08
N ALA A 46 3.37 -1.11 10.68
CA ALA A 46 3.58 -1.38 12.10
C ALA A 46 4.41 -2.65 12.30
N THR A 47 5.35 -2.59 13.25
CA THR A 47 6.14 -3.74 13.70
C THR A 47 6.07 -3.86 15.21
N ALA A 48 6.35 -5.05 15.74
CA ALA A 48 6.31 -5.31 17.17
C ALA A 48 7.48 -6.21 17.59
N SER A 49 7.79 -6.21 18.89
CA SER A 49 8.77 -7.13 19.49
C SER A 49 8.37 -8.59 19.32
N SER A 50 7.06 -8.85 19.30
CA SER A 50 6.50 -10.17 19.10
C SER A 50 5.02 -10.10 18.71
N VAL A 51 4.49 -11.23 18.26
CA VAL A 51 3.05 -11.46 18.05
C VAL A 51 2.66 -12.75 18.77
N GLU A 52 1.47 -12.80 19.37
CA GLU A 52 0.94 -14.01 20.03
C GLU A 52 0.81 -15.16 19.03
N ASN A 53 0.25 -14.85 17.86
CA ASN A 53 0.08 -15.74 16.72
C ASN A 53 -0.21 -14.93 15.43
N ALA A 54 -0.28 -15.60 14.28
CA ALA A 54 -0.49 -14.96 12.98
C ALA A 54 -1.81 -14.19 12.84
N GLY A 55 -2.84 -14.51 13.64
CA GLY A 55 -4.14 -13.81 13.63
C GLY A 55 -4.16 -12.51 14.44
N THR A 56 -3.04 -12.13 15.08
CA THR A 56 -2.93 -10.91 15.88
C THR A 56 -1.69 -10.06 15.53
N PRO A 57 -1.49 -9.74 14.23
CA PRO A 57 -0.29 -9.05 13.76
C PRO A 57 -0.23 -7.59 14.24
N ALA A 58 0.96 -6.98 14.21
CA ALA A 58 1.12 -5.57 14.56
C ALA A 58 0.29 -4.62 13.68
N SER A 59 0.10 -4.98 12.40
CA SER A 59 -0.73 -4.22 11.45
C SER A 59 -2.20 -4.11 11.89
N ALA A 60 -2.70 -5.07 12.66
CA ALA A 60 -4.08 -5.06 13.15
C ALA A 60 -4.36 -4.01 14.23
N ALA A 61 -3.33 -3.32 14.74
CA ALA A 61 -3.52 -2.19 15.65
C ALA A 61 -3.54 -0.83 14.93
N VAL A 62 -3.46 -0.80 13.59
CA VAL A 62 -3.46 0.44 12.80
C VAL A 62 -4.33 0.34 11.55
N ASP A 63 -5.15 -0.70 11.43
CA ASP A 63 -5.98 -0.96 10.24
C ASP A 63 -7.32 -0.20 10.27
N GLY A 64 -7.72 0.36 11.40
CA GLY A 64 -8.99 1.06 11.59
C GLY A 64 -10.16 0.13 11.92
N ASN A 65 -9.91 -1.16 12.08
CA ASN A 65 -10.91 -2.16 12.37
C ASN A 65 -10.88 -2.54 13.86
N THR A 66 -11.87 -2.05 14.61
CA THR A 66 -11.98 -2.34 16.05
C THR A 66 -12.34 -3.79 16.41
N GLY A 67 -12.44 -4.68 15.42
CA GLY A 67 -12.62 -6.13 15.59
C GLY A 67 -11.34 -6.95 15.41
N THR A 68 -10.23 -6.35 14.96
CA THR A 68 -8.90 -6.97 14.82
C THR A 68 -7.94 -6.37 15.84
N ARG A 69 -6.93 -7.14 16.29
CA ARG A 69 -6.00 -6.68 17.34
C ARG A 69 -4.59 -7.15 17.12
N TRP A 70 -3.61 -6.33 17.51
CA TRP A 70 -2.28 -6.84 17.83
C TRP A 70 -2.30 -7.49 19.23
N SER A 71 -1.55 -8.58 19.40
CA SER A 71 -1.31 -9.20 20.71
C SER A 71 0.15 -9.63 20.81
N SER A 72 0.80 -9.37 21.94
CA SER A 72 2.19 -9.78 22.17
C SER A 72 2.31 -11.23 22.67
N GLN A 73 3.53 -11.76 22.67
CA GLN A 73 3.88 -12.91 23.51
C GLN A 73 3.75 -12.59 25.00
N PHE A 74 3.67 -13.63 25.83
CA PHE A 74 3.25 -13.51 27.25
C PHE A 74 4.46 -13.24 28.15
N SER A 75 5.24 -12.23 27.82
CA SER A 75 6.45 -11.83 28.55
C SER A 75 6.60 -10.31 28.57
N ASP A 76 7.40 -9.82 29.51
CA ASP A 76 7.75 -8.41 29.63
C ASP A 76 9.27 -8.22 29.43
N PRO A 77 9.73 -7.11 28.80
CA PRO A 77 8.94 -6.06 28.15
C PRO A 77 8.50 -6.41 26.72
N GLN A 78 7.53 -5.67 26.19
CA GLN A 78 7.07 -5.75 24.79
C GLN A 78 7.00 -4.36 24.17
N TRP A 79 6.94 -4.28 22.85
CA TRP A 79 6.69 -3.04 22.15
C TRP A 79 5.95 -3.26 20.84
N ILE A 80 5.20 -2.23 20.43
CA ILE A 80 4.68 -2.05 19.08
C ILE A 80 5.07 -0.64 18.61
N GLN A 81 5.47 -0.50 17.36
CA GLN A 81 5.80 0.79 16.76
C GLN A 81 5.14 0.97 15.40
N VAL A 82 4.91 2.22 15.05
CA VAL A 82 4.35 2.65 13.76
C VAL A 82 5.39 3.52 13.05
N ASP A 83 5.66 3.23 11.78
CA ASP A 83 6.39 4.13 10.88
C ASP A 83 5.40 5.09 10.22
N LEU A 84 5.39 6.36 10.63
CA LEU A 84 4.47 7.37 10.09
C LEU A 84 4.77 7.73 8.62
N GLY A 85 5.84 7.18 8.04
CA GLY A 85 6.22 7.36 6.63
C GLY A 85 7.03 8.64 6.35
N GLY A 86 7.21 9.51 7.35
CA GLY A 86 7.95 10.77 7.25
C GLY A 86 8.02 11.47 8.61
N ALA A 87 8.79 12.56 8.69
CA ALA A 87 8.85 13.35 9.92
C ALA A 87 7.47 13.93 10.27
N ALA A 88 7.02 13.70 11.50
CA ALA A 88 5.74 14.19 12.02
C ALA A 88 5.93 14.99 13.30
N THR A 89 5.04 15.93 13.55
CA THR A 89 4.79 16.49 14.87
C THR A 89 3.62 15.73 15.48
N VAL A 90 3.82 15.10 16.64
CA VAL A 90 2.81 14.29 17.32
C VAL A 90 2.25 15.08 18.51
N SER A 91 0.93 15.15 18.61
CA SER A 91 0.21 15.90 19.64
C SER A 91 -0.66 15.02 20.56
N GLN A 92 -1.07 13.84 20.08
CA GLN A 92 -1.92 12.94 20.84
C GLN A 92 -1.71 11.49 20.44
N VAL A 93 -1.82 10.58 21.40
CA VAL A 93 -1.90 9.14 21.18
C VAL A 93 -3.18 8.62 21.83
N VAL A 94 -3.94 7.80 21.10
CA VAL A 94 -5.08 7.06 21.65
C VAL A 94 -4.75 5.57 21.58
N LEU A 95 -4.77 4.92 22.74
CA LEU A 95 -4.59 3.48 22.88
C LEU A 95 -5.96 2.86 23.16
N ARG A 96 -6.42 1.96 22.29
CA ARG A 96 -7.61 1.15 22.55
C ARG A 96 -7.18 -0.25 22.92
N TRP A 97 -7.06 -0.49 24.22
CA TRP A 97 -6.65 -1.78 24.75
C TRP A 97 -7.75 -2.83 24.63
N GLU A 98 -7.34 -4.08 24.44
CA GLU A 98 -8.15 -5.24 24.80
C GLU A 98 -8.21 -5.39 26.35
N ALA A 99 -8.95 -6.37 26.87
CA ALA A 99 -8.91 -6.72 28.29
C ALA A 99 -7.48 -7.00 28.80
N ALA A 100 -6.57 -7.51 27.95
CA ALA A 100 -5.16 -7.67 28.25
C ALA A 100 -4.34 -6.40 27.92
N TYR A 101 -4.15 -5.54 28.92
CA TYR A 101 -3.47 -4.23 28.78
C TYR A 101 -2.16 -4.14 29.59
N ALA A 102 -1.42 -3.04 29.41
CA ALA A 102 -0.22 -2.71 30.20
C ALA A 102 -0.54 -1.71 31.33
N THR A 103 -0.07 -1.99 32.55
CA THR A 103 -0.08 -1.01 33.65
C THR A 103 1.11 -0.07 33.56
N ALA A 104 2.28 -0.57 33.16
CA ALA A 104 3.48 0.25 32.95
C ALA A 104 3.90 0.29 31.49
N TYR A 105 3.98 1.50 30.92
CA TYR A 105 4.40 1.71 29.54
C TYR A 105 4.92 3.13 29.28
N GLN A 106 5.58 3.28 28.14
CA GLN A 106 6.09 4.53 27.61
C GLN A 106 5.60 4.74 26.17
N ILE A 107 5.32 5.99 25.81
CA ILE A 107 5.25 6.42 24.40
C ILE A 107 6.56 7.08 24.05
N GLN A 108 7.16 6.66 22.95
CA GLN A 108 8.46 7.11 22.50
C GLN A 108 8.41 7.53 21.04
N LEU A 109 9.19 8.56 20.69
CA LEU A 109 9.38 9.04 19.32
C LEU A 109 10.81 8.78 18.85
N SER A 110 10.98 8.60 17.56
CA SER A 110 12.30 8.44 16.92
C SER A 110 12.29 8.96 15.49
N ASP A 111 13.40 9.54 15.05
CA ASP A 111 13.61 9.90 13.63
C ASP A 111 14.09 8.70 12.79
N ASN A 112 14.74 7.71 13.41
CA ASN A 112 15.49 6.66 12.72
C ASN A 112 15.11 5.23 13.12
N GLY A 113 14.18 5.06 14.06
CA GLY A 113 13.70 3.75 14.54
C GLY A 113 14.64 3.02 15.48
N SER A 114 15.82 3.58 15.82
CA SER A 114 16.82 2.95 16.70
C SER A 114 17.12 3.78 17.95
N SER A 115 17.09 5.11 17.86
CA SER A 115 17.31 6.04 18.96
C SER A 115 15.99 6.67 19.39
N TRP A 116 15.60 6.50 20.64
CA TRP A 116 14.24 6.79 21.10
C TRP A 116 14.21 7.83 22.22
N SER A 117 13.28 8.77 22.11
CA SER A 117 12.98 9.77 23.14
C SER A 117 11.61 9.51 23.74
N THR A 118 11.52 9.38 25.06
CA THR A 118 10.24 9.17 25.75
C THR A 118 9.48 10.49 25.87
N VAL A 119 8.24 10.51 25.36
CA VAL A 119 7.33 11.66 25.40
C VAL A 119 6.17 11.47 26.38
N TYR A 120 5.94 10.23 26.84
CA TYR A 120 4.99 9.91 27.89
C TYR A 120 5.41 8.64 28.63
N GLN A 121 5.11 8.54 29.92
CA GLN A 121 5.28 7.32 30.71
C GLN A 121 4.23 7.20 31.80
N THR A 122 3.86 5.97 32.14
CA THR A 122 3.01 5.67 33.31
C THR A 122 3.34 4.30 33.89
N THR A 123 2.99 4.09 35.16
CA THR A 123 3.02 2.79 35.85
C THR A 123 1.64 2.36 36.36
N THR A 124 0.61 3.17 36.11
CA THR A 124 -0.75 2.97 36.60
C THR A 124 -1.77 3.04 35.46
N GLY A 125 -1.42 2.50 34.29
CA GLY A 125 -2.33 2.34 33.16
C GLY A 125 -3.58 1.57 33.57
N THR A 126 -4.73 1.95 33.01
CA THR A 126 -6.06 1.47 33.44
C THR A 126 -6.72 0.53 32.42
N GLY A 127 -6.10 0.32 31.25
CA GLY A 127 -6.71 -0.38 30.13
C GLY A 127 -7.82 0.46 29.46
N GLY A 128 -8.70 -0.21 28.70
CA GLY A 128 -9.78 0.44 27.96
C GLY A 128 -9.27 1.40 26.87
N THR A 129 -10.01 2.47 26.58
CA THR A 129 -9.53 3.54 25.70
C THR A 129 -8.84 4.62 26.52
N GLN A 130 -7.55 4.86 26.24
CA GLN A 130 -6.75 5.90 26.88
C GLN A 130 -6.35 6.95 25.85
N THR A 131 -6.66 8.21 26.13
CA THR A 131 -6.22 9.36 25.31
C THR A 131 -5.10 10.08 26.04
N LEU A 132 -3.94 10.18 25.40
CA LEU A 132 -2.69 10.69 25.96
C LEU A 132 -2.30 11.95 25.19
N ALA A 133 -2.23 13.08 25.88
CA ALA A 133 -1.59 14.27 25.33
C ALA A 133 -0.08 14.04 25.32
N VAL A 134 0.54 14.18 24.16
CA VAL A 134 2.00 14.05 23.97
C VAL A 134 2.51 15.21 23.15
N ALA A 135 3.80 15.52 23.23
CA ALA A 135 4.40 16.57 22.41
C ALA A 135 5.80 16.15 21.99
N GLY A 136 6.05 16.20 20.68
CA GLY A 136 7.36 15.97 20.11
C GLY A 136 7.31 15.73 18.61
N SER A 137 8.48 15.54 18.01
CA SER A 137 8.60 15.21 16.60
C SER A 137 9.34 13.89 16.41
N GLY A 138 8.98 13.16 15.37
CA GLY A 138 9.62 11.91 14.98
C GLY A 138 8.96 11.30 13.76
N ARG A 139 9.65 10.35 13.12
CA ARG A 139 9.06 9.51 12.06
C ARG A 139 8.38 8.27 12.63
N TYR A 140 8.91 7.73 13.72
CA TYR A 140 8.41 6.53 14.35
C TYR A 140 7.80 6.85 15.70
N VAL A 141 6.70 6.18 16.03
CA VAL A 141 6.07 6.22 17.36
C VAL A 141 6.03 4.82 17.91
N ARG A 142 6.51 4.61 19.14
CA ARG A 142 6.54 3.31 19.81
C ARG A 142 5.81 3.36 21.13
N LEU A 143 4.94 2.39 21.35
CA LEU A 143 4.49 2.00 22.67
C LEU A 143 5.44 0.93 23.20
N SER A 144 6.15 1.21 24.28
CA SER A 144 6.99 0.25 25.00
C SER A 144 6.35 -0.11 26.32
N THR A 145 5.90 -1.35 26.47
CA THR A 145 5.22 -1.86 27.67
C THR A 145 6.20 -2.61 28.55
N THR A 146 6.26 -2.26 29.83
CA THR A 146 7.22 -2.84 30.79
C THR A 146 6.54 -3.68 31.89
N ALA A 147 5.23 -3.57 32.06
CA ALA A 147 4.47 -4.46 32.95
C ALA A 147 3.03 -4.65 32.46
N ARG A 148 2.61 -5.92 32.39
CA ARG A 148 1.25 -6.34 32.00
C ARG A 148 0.30 -6.31 33.19
N ALA A 149 -0.96 -6.00 32.94
CA ALA A 149 -2.02 -6.04 33.93
C ALA A 149 -2.56 -7.46 34.19
N THR A 150 -2.33 -8.37 33.24
CA THR A 150 -2.85 -9.74 33.26
C THR A 150 -1.72 -10.73 32.96
N PRO A 151 -1.93 -12.05 33.17
CA PRO A 151 -0.97 -13.08 32.75
C PRO A 151 -0.81 -13.20 31.22
N TYR A 152 -1.73 -12.66 30.42
CA TYR A 152 -1.73 -12.69 28.95
C TYR A 152 -0.81 -11.62 28.34
N GLY A 153 -0.49 -11.72 27.05
CA GLY A 153 0.24 -10.68 26.32
C GLY A 153 -0.52 -9.36 26.27
N VAL A 154 0.17 -8.24 26.08
CA VAL A 154 -0.50 -6.94 25.88
C VAL A 154 -1.15 -6.91 24.52
N SER A 155 -2.33 -6.30 24.44
CA SER A 155 -3.10 -6.30 23.21
C SER A 155 -3.86 -5.00 22.98
N LEU A 156 -3.82 -4.56 21.72
CA LEU A 156 -4.45 -3.33 21.25
C LEU A 156 -5.37 -3.64 20.09
N TRP A 157 -6.62 -3.19 20.20
CA TRP A 157 -7.51 -3.01 19.06
C TRP A 157 -6.96 -1.92 18.15
N GLU A 158 -6.51 -0.79 18.71
CA GLU A 158 -6.02 0.35 17.93
C GLU A 158 -4.91 1.13 18.65
N PHE A 159 -3.90 1.55 17.89
CA PHE A 159 -2.81 2.45 18.24
C PHE A 159 -2.87 3.68 17.34
N GLN A 160 -3.64 4.67 17.78
CA GLN A 160 -3.93 5.87 16.99
C GLN A 160 -2.99 7.00 17.39
N VAL A 161 -2.27 7.56 16.42
CA VAL A 161 -1.35 8.69 16.61
C VAL A 161 -1.93 9.88 15.86
N TYR A 162 -2.10 10.99 16.56
CA TYR A 162 -2.61 12.24 16.00
C TYR A 162 -1.54 13.32 15.97
N GLY A 163 -1.57 14.14 14.93
CA GLY A 163 -0.63 15.25 14.77
C GLY A 163 -0.67 15.88 13.39
N THR A 164 0.47 16.47 13.01
CA THR A 164 0.69 17.09 11.69
C THR A 164 1.98 16.57 11.07
N GLY A 165 2.04 16.55 9.74
CA GLY A 165 3.12 15.84 9.04
C GLY A 165 2.94 14.33 9.17
N GLY A 166 4.05 13.60 9.30
CA GLY A 166 4.08 12.22 8.86
C GLY A 166 4.01 12.19 7.34
N GLY A 167 4.22 11.04 6.72
CA GLY A 167 3.69 10.92 5.36
C GLY A 167 2.20 11.26 5.47
N THR A 168 1.69 12.19 4.65
CA THR A 168 0.25 12.42 4.51
C THR A 168 -0.43 11.05 4.28
N THR A 169 -1.75 10.94 4.17
CA THR A 169 -2.34 9.82 3.42
C THR A 169 -1.99 9.91 1.91
N SER A 170 -0.72 10.23 1.64
CA SER A 170 0.04 10.21 0.41
C SER A 170 1.26 9.33 0.72
N PRO A 171 1.66 8.54 -0.24
CA PRO A 171 1.24 7.18 -0.06
C PRO A 171 2.50 6.38 0.29
N GLY A 172 2.48 5.06 0.28
CA GLY A 172 3.70 4.30 0.49
C GLY A 172 4.96 4.83 -0.17
N ALA A 173 6.14 4.43 0.29
CA ALA A 173 7.36 4.65 -0.48
C ALA A 173 7.10 4.38 -1.96
N GLY A 174 7.37 5.38 -2.82
CA GLY A 174 7.16 5.27 -4.25
C GLY A 174 5.72 5.45 -4.77
N THR A 175 4.75 5.89 -3.98
CA THR A 175 3.36 5.84 -4.47
C THR A 175 2.95 7.03 -5.35
N PRO A 176 2.14 6.81 -6.41
CA PRO A 176 1.70 7.90 -7.28
C PRO A 176 0.79 8.95 -6.62
N PRO A 177 0.88 10.23 -7.04
CA PRO A 177 -0.03 11.28 -6.60
C PRO A 177 -1.45 11.07 -7.16
N ASP A 178 -2.47 11.71 -6.59
CA ASP A 178 -3.86 11.58 -7.07
C ASP A 178 -4.02 11.92 -8.56
N SER A 179 -3.27 12.90 -9.06
CA SER A 179 -3.27 13.26 -10.49
C SER A 179 -2.86 12.10 -11.40
N PHE A 180 -2.06 11.15 -10.89
CA PHE A 180 -1.74 9.93 -11.62
C PHE A 180 -2.95 9.02 -11.81
N TRP A 181 -3.98 9.05 -10.97
CA TRP A 181 -5.15 8.18 -11.12
C TRP A 181 -6.25 8.80 -12.00
N GLY A 182 -6.03 10.03 -12.46
CA GLY A 182 -7.00 10.79 -13.25
C GLY A 182 -8.19 11.23 -12.39
N ASP A 183 -9.26 11.67 -13.04
CA ASP A 183 -10.50 12.01 -12.34
C ASP A 183 -11.23 10.73 -11.89
N THR A 184 -11.19 10.44 -10.59
CA THR A 184 -11.91 9.33 -9.96
C THR A 184 -13.37 9.68 -9.69
N SER A 185 -13.72 10.97 -9.58
CA SER A 185 -15.11 11.42 -9.41
C SER A 185 -15.96 11.16 -10.66
N SER A 186 -15.32 10.97 -11.81
CA SER A 186 -15.97 10.61 -13.08
C SER A 186 -16.28 9.11 -13.21
N ILE A 187 -15.88 8.27 -12.25
CA ILE A 187 -16.15 6.83 -12.31
C ILE A 187 -17.65 6.61 -12.08
N PRO A 188 -18.36 5.93 -13.00
CA PRO A 188 -19.78 5.64 -12.82
C PRO A 188 -20.01 4.82 -11.54
N ALA A 189 -21.13 5.08 -10.86
CA ALA A 189 -21.54 4.23 -9.75
C ALA A 189 -21.75 2.78 -10.25
N ALA A 190 -21.23 1.82 -9.48
CA ALA A 190 -21.42 0.40 -9.77
C ALA A 190 -22.91 0.05 -9.71
N ARG A 191 -23.34 -0.82 -10.63
CA ARG A 191 -24.68 -1.45 -10.58
C ARG A 191 -24.59 -2.84 -9.96
N ASN A 192 -23.41 -3.45 -10.00
CA ASN A 192 -23.10 -4.70 -9.32
C ASN A 192 -22.26 -4.42 -8.06
N VAL A 193 -21.03 -4.96 -7.97
CA VAL A 193 -20.19 -4.89 -6.76
C VAL A 193 -19.29 -3.67 -6.80
N LEU A 194 -18.46 -3.53 -7.83
CA LEU A 194 -17.60 -2.37 -8.03
C LEU A 194 -17.45 -2.03 -9.51
N THR A 195 -17.09 -0.78 -9.81
CA THR A 195 -16.66 -0.41 -11.17
C THR A 195 -15.14 -0.46 -11.28
N VAL A 196 -14.63 -1.24 -12.25
CA VAL A 196 -13.23 -1.23 -12.64
C VAL A 196 -13.00 -0.22 -13.75
N LYS A 197 -12.06 0.71 -13.57
CA LYS A 197 -11.59 1.65 -14.61
C LYS A 197 -10.20 1.22 -15.07
N VAL A 198 -10.01 1.06 -16.38
CA VAL A 198 -8.68 0.86 -16.95
C VAL A 198 -8.12 2.19 -17.41
N LEU A 199 -6.91 2.51 -16.97
CA LEU A 199 -6.28 3.82 -17.15
C LEU A 199 -4.99 3.69 -17.96
N ASN A 200 -4.91 4.42 -19.07
CA ASN A 200 -3.72 4.47 -19.90
C ASN A 200 -2.63 5.32 -19.23
N ARG A 201 -1.51 4.70 -18.87
CA ARG A 201 -0.30 5.34 -18.36
C ARG A 201 0.92 4.99 -19.19
N THR A 202 0.72 4.76 -20.49
CA THR A 202 1.78 4.43 -21.44
C THR A 202 2.62 5.64 -21.87
N ASN A 203 2.49 6.79 -21.20
CA ASN A 203 3.25 8.01 -21.46
C ASN A 203 3.22 8.45 -22.94
N GLY A 204 2.06 8.27 -23.60
CA GLY A 204 1.86 8.59 -25.00
C GLY A 204 2.39 7.56 -25.99
N LYS A 205 2.97 6.45 -25.53
CA LYS A 205 3.45 5.36 -26.40
C LYS A 205 2.31 4.71 -27.18
N TYR A 206 1.18 4.48 -26.53
CA TYR A 206 -0.01 3.89 -27.13
C TYR A 206 -1.23 4.78 -26.87
N PRO A 207 -2.05 5.10 -27.88
CA PRO A 207 -3.36 5.72 -27.65
C PRO A 207 -4.32 4.72 -26.98
N ASP A 208 -5.40 5.22 -26.38
CA ASP A 208 -6.42 4.37 -25.72
C ASP A 208 -7.02 3.30 -26.63
N SER A 209 -7.05 3.52 -27.95
CA SER A 209 -7.49 2.54 -28.95
C SER A 209 -6.50 1.38 -29.16
N GLN A 210 -5.34 1.40 -28.50
CA GLN A 210 -4.29 0.38 -28.57
C GLN A 210 -3.89 -0.16 -27.18
N VAL A 211 -4.61 0.23 -26.14
CA VAL A 211 -4.49 -0.36 -24.80
C VAL A 211 -5.72 -1.19 -24.56
N TYR A 212 -5.55 -2.51 -24.50
CA TYR A 212 -6.64 -3.46 -24.41
C TYR A 212 -6.68 -4.11 -23.05
N TRP A 213 -7.88 -4.48 -22.61
CA TRP A 213 -8.09 -5.40 -21.51
C TRP A 213 -8.91 -6.61 -21.97
N ASN A 214 -8.71 -7.76 -21.33
CA ASN A 214 -9.50 -8.96 -21.52
C ASN A 214 -9.95 -9.54 -20.18
N PHE A 215 -11.25 -9.78 -20.05
CA PHE A 215 -11.83 -10.50 -18.92
C PHE A 215 -13.04 -11.31 -19.40
N GLY A 216 -13.21 -12.53 -18.87
CA GLY A 216 -14.33 -13.40 -19.25
C GLY A 216 -14.39 -13.74 -20.75
N GLY A 217 -13.24 -13.70 -21.45
CA GLY A 217 -13.16 -13.93 -22.89
C GLY A 217 -13.55 -12.74 -23.77
N GLN A 218 -13.95 -11.61 -23.18
CA GLN A 218 -14.22 -10.36 -23.90
C GLN A 218 -12.97 -9.50 -23.95
N THR A 219 -12.66 -8.91 -25.11
CA THR A 219 -11.52 -8.00 -25.28
C THR A 219 -12.00 -6.66 -25.78
N HIS A 220 -11.59 -5.58 -25.11
CA HIS A 220 -11.92 -4.22 -25.51
C HIS A 220 -10.70 -3.31 -25.35
N SER A 221 -10.61 -2.28 -26.19
CA SER A 221 -9.69 -1.17 -25.96
C SER A 221 -10.25 -0.19 -24.92
N ILE A 222 -9.40 0.62 -24.29
CA ILE A 222 -9.84 1.71 -23.40
C ILE A 222 -10.74 2.69 -24.15
N ALA A 223 -10.45 2.97 -25.43
CA ALA A 223 -11.26 3.87 -26.25
C ALA A 223 -12.69 3.36 -26.50
N GLU A 224 -12.87 2.04 -26.61
CA GLU A 224 -14.18 1.41 -26.79
C GLU A 224 -14.93 1.29 -25.46
N GLN A 225 -14.23 0.84 -24.41
CA GLN A 225 -14.84 0.56 -23.12
C GLN A 225 -13.83 0.77 -21.98
N PRO A 226 -13.79 1.97 -21.36
CA PRO A 226 -12.84 2.26 -20.29
C PRO A 226 -13.27 1.72 -18.91
N TYR A 227 -14.52 1.26 -18.77
CA TYR A 227 -15.11 0.79 -17.51
C TYR A 227 -15.71 -0.60 -17.62
N ILE A 228 -15.66 -1.34 -16.51
CA ILE A 228 -16.29 -2.64 -16.33
C ILE A 228 -17.05 -2.61 -15.02
N ASP A 229 -18.37 -2.79 -15.08
CA ASP A 229 -19.20 -2.98 -13.89
C ASP A 229 -19.11 -4.46 -13.49
N MET A 230 -18.41 -4.75 -12.40
CA MET A 230 -17.95 -6.10 -12.07
C MET A 230 -19.01 -6.85 -11.23
N PRO A 231 -19.52 -8.01 -11.71
CA PRO A 231 -20.49 -8.80 -10.95
C PRO A 231 -19.84 -9.58 -9.81
N ALA A 232 -20.65 -9.92 -8.81
CA ALA A 232 -20.25 -10.87 -7.77
C ALA A 232 -19.91 -12.24 -8.38
N ASN A 233 -19.06 -12.99 -7.68
CA ASN A 233 -18.49 -14.28 -8.11
C ASN A 233 -17.63 -14.18 -9.39
N SER A 234 -17.13 -12.98 -9.71
CA SER A 234 -16.09 -12.81 -10.73
C SER A 234 -14.75 -13.22 -10.15
N ALA A 235 -14.06 -14.17 -10.77
CA ALA A 235 -12.74 -14.59 -10.32
C ALA A 235 -11.84 -14.93 -11.52
N GLY A 236 -10.53 -14.77 -11.32
CA GLY A 236 -9.52 -15.15 -12.29
C GLY A 236 -8.61 -13.98 -12.66
N ARG A 237 -8.26 -13.91 -13.95
CA ARG A 237 -7.29 -12.95 -14.47
C ARG A 237 -7.95 -11.95 -15.40
N MET A 238 -7.64 -10.68 -15.21
CA MET A 238 -7.86 -9.65 -16.22
C MET A 238 -6.53 -9.35 -16.88
N TYR A 239 -6.44 -9.66 -18.16
CA TYR A 239 -5.23 -9.45 -18.96
C TYR A 239 -5.25 -8.05 -19.57
N PHE A 240 -4.06 -7.48 -19.77
CA PHE A 240 -3.84 -6.21 -20.45
C PHE A 240 -2.91 -6.43 -21.62
N TYR A 241 -3.18 -5.80 -22.76
CA TYR A 241 -2.36 -5.90 -23.97
C TYR A 241 -2.07 -4.51 -24.54
N LEU A 242 -0.87 -4.33 -25.08
CA LEU A 242 -0.48 -3.10 -25.77
C LEU A 242 -0.22 -3.33 -27.26
N GLY A 243 -0.67 -2.39 -28.09
CA GLY A 243 -0.51 -2.37 -29.54
C GLY A 243 -1.59 -3.17 -30.28
N THR A 244 -1.78 -4.44 -29.93
CA THR A 244 -2.78 -5.33 -30.57
C THR A 244 -3.56 -6.15 -29.53
N PRO A 245 -4.83 -6.48 -29.78
CA PRO A 245 -5.57 -7.44 -28.97
C PRO A 245 -4.82 -8.77 -28.92
N ASN A 246 -4.69 -9.37 -27.73
CA ASN A 246 -3.95 -10.63 -27.52
C ASN A 246 -2.47 -10.59 -27.99
N GLY A 247 -1.86 -9.41 -28.01
CA GLY A 247 -0.46 -9.21 -28.38
C GLY A 247 0.56 -9.79 -27.40
N GLN A 248 1.85 -9.74 -27.75
CA GLN A 248 2.92 -10.31 -26.91
C GLN A 248 3.28 -9.45 -25.69
N TYR A 249 3.03 -8.14 -25.77
CA TYR A 249 3.13 -7.24 -24.61
C TYR A 249 1.86 -7.39 -23.77
N ALA A 250 1.90 -8.40 -22.90
CA ALA A 250 0.76 -8.83 -22.12
C ALA A 250 1.15 -9.07 -20.66
N ASP A 251 0.34 -8.56 -19.74
CA ASP A 251 0.45 -8.78 -18.30
C ASP A 251 -0.97 -8.89 -17.72
N PHE A 252 -1.12 -9.19 -16.42
CA PHE A 252 -2.44 -9.36 -15.81
C PHE A 252 -2.47 -9.00 -14.33
N ILE A 253 -3.68 -8.73 -13.85
CA ILE A 253 -4.01 -8.76 -12.42
C ILE A 253 -4.82 -10.02 -12.10
N GLU A 254 -4.72 -10.49 -10.86
CA GLU A 254 -5.53 -11.58 -10.31
C GLU A 254 -6.52 -11.01 -9.31
N PHE A 255 -7.75 -11.50 -9.33
CA PHE A 255 -8.75 -11.09 -8.35
C PHE A 255 -9.87 -12.11 -8.14
N THR A 256 -10.58 -11.93 -7.03
CA THR A 256 -11.89 -12.48 -6.74
C THR A 256 -12.80 -11.37 -6.21
N VAL A 257 -13.99 -11.24 -6.80
CA VAL A 257 -15.05 -10.34 -6.36
C VAL A 257 -16.16 -11.19 -5.75
N GLY A 258 -16.31 -11.10 -4.43
CA GLY A 258 -17.44 -11.69 -3.72
C GLY A 258 -18.69 -10.81 -3.79
N PRO A 259 -19.77 -11.16 -3.07
CA PRO A 259 -20.97 -10.34 -3.01
C PRO A 259 -20.75 -8.92 -2.47
N ASP A 260 -19.75 -8.75 -1.60
CA ASP A 260 -19.47 -7.48 -0.89
C ASP A 260 -17.98 -7.34 -0.52
N VAL A 261 -17.09 -7.92 -1.34
CA VAL A 261 -15.65 -7.90 -1.07
C VAL A 261 -14.86 -7.96 -2.36
N PHE A 262 -13.81 -7.15 -2.46
CA PHE A 262 -12.79 -7.29 -3.47
C PHE A 262 -11.54 -7.93 -2.85
N ASN A 263 -10.95 -8.89 -3.54
CA ASN A 263 -9.62 -9.44 -3.24
C ASN A 263 -8.82 -9.41 -4.54
N GLY A 264 -7.62 -8.83 -4.56
CA GLY A 264 -6.82 -8.87 -5.77
C GLY A 264 -5.42 -8.32 -5.63
N ASN A 265 -4.61 -8.56 -6.66
CA ASN A 265 -3.20 -8.20 -6.69
C ASN A 265 -2.69 -8.00 -8.13
N THR A 266 -1.66 -7.16 -8.28
CA THR A 266 -0.70 -7.31 -9.37
C THR A 266 0.20 -8.52 -9.08
N THR A 267 0.89 -9.09 -10.08
CA THR A 267 1.78 -10.23 -9.83
C THR A 267 2.98 -10.29 -10.76
N ARG A 268 4.14 -10.66 -10.22
CA ARG A 268 5.39 -10.93 -10.95
C ARG A 268 5.85 -12.36 -10.71
N VAL A 269 4.99 -13.21 -10.15
CA VAL A 269 5.27 -14.62 -9.88
C VAL A 269 5.70 -15.37 -11.16
N ASP A 270 5.08 -15.05 -12.30
CA ASP A 270 5.43 -15.64 -13.59
C ASP A 270 6.45 -14.81 -14.36
N ALA A 271 6.20 -13.51 -14.49
CA ALA A 271 7.04 -12.55 -15.19
C ALA A 271 6.61 -11.11 -14.90
N PHE A 272 7.53 -10.16 -15.15
CA PHE A 272 7.17 -8.77 -15.44
C PHE A 272 7.06 -8.58 -16.95
N ALA A 273 5.92 -8.07 -17.42
CA ALA A 273 5.72 -7.78 -18.83
C ALA A 273 5.21 -6.36 -19.09
N LEU A 274 4.30 -5.81 -18.30
CA LEU A 274 3.82 -4.43 -18.37
C LEU A 274 3.90 -3.79 -16.99
N LYS A 275 4.03 -2.47 -16.91
CA LYS A 275 3.91 -1.76 -15.62
C LYS A 275 2.43 -1.73 -15.23
N LEU A 276 2.09 -2.27 -14.07
CA LEU A 276 0.73 -2.33 -13.55
C LEU A 276 0.69 -1.77 -12.14
N ALA A 277 -0.31 -0.93 -11.87
CA ALA A 277 -0.65 -0.52 -10.52
C ALA A 277 -2.17 -0.50 -10.36
N MET A 278 -2.64 -0.72 -9.14
CA MET A 278 -4.05 -0.71 -8.76
C MET A 278 -4.29 0.31 -7.67
N ARG A 279 -5.47 0.94 -7.68
CA ARG A 279 -6.01 1.73 -6.58
C ARG A 279 -7.43 1.25 -6.27
N LEU A 280 -7.62 0.66 -5.10
CA LEU A 280 -8.91 0.19 -4.60
C LEU A 280 -9.49 1.23 -3.66
N HIS A 281 -10.75 1.61 -3.87
CA HIS A 281 -11.49 2.49 -2.97
C HIS A 281 -12.82 1.86 -2.59
N ALA A 282 -13.23 2.05 -1.33
CA ALA A 282 -14.48 1.55 -0.79
C ALA A 282 -15.34 2.68 -0.18
N HIS A 283 -16.60 2.37 0.07
CA HIS A 283 -17.58 3.34 0.54
C HIS A 283 -17.31 3.88 1.95
N ASP A 284 -16.56 3.13 2.78
CA ASP A 284 -16.14 3.55 4.11
C ASP A 284 -14.91 4.47 4.12
N GLY A 285 -14.37 4.81 2.94
CA GLY A 285 -13.20 5.67 2.77
C GLY A 285 -11.87 4.92 2.74
N TYR A 286 -11.86 3.58 2.75
CA TYR A 286 -10.65 2.81 2.45
C TYR A 286 -10.15 3.17 1.05
N ASP A 287 -8.86 3.49 0.92
CA ASP A 287 -8.21 3.86 -0.34
C ASP A 287 -6.74 3.38 -0.32
N VAL A 288 -6.44 2.32 -1.07
CA VAL A 288 -5.12 1.68 -1.07
C VAL A 288 -4.60 1.48 -2.48
N GLN A 289 -3.29 1.71 -2.65
CA GLN A 289 -2.57 1.58 -3.90
C GLN A 289 -1.49 0.49 -3.80
N VAL A 290 -1.35 -0.31 -4.85
CA VAL A 290 -0.34 -1.38 -4.97
C VAL A 290 0.15 -1.54 -6.41
N GLY A 291 1.32 -2.16 -6.60
CA GLY A 291 1.96 -2.38 -7.91
C GLY A 291 3.27 -1.59 -8.07
N GLU A 292 3.71 -1.40 -9.30
CA GLU A 292 4.94 -0.63 -9.57
C GLU A 292 4.85 0.81 -9.04
N ASP A 293 5.98 1.32 -8.57
CA ASP A 293 6.08 2.66 -8.01
C ASP A 293 5.97 3.78 -9.07
N TYR A 294 5.71 5.00 -8.60
CA TYR A 294 5.51 6.17 -9.44
C TYR A 294 6.73 6.48 -10.29
N GLN A 295 7.94 6.32 -9.75
CA GLN A 295 9.17 6.53 -10.49
C GLN A 295 9.28 5.56 -11.68
N THR A 296 8.93 4.30 -11.48
CA THR A 296 8.87 3.29 -12.54
C THR A 296 7.88 3.69 -13.63
N PHE A 297 6.73 4.28 -13.26
CA PHE A 297 5.77 4.83 -14.22
C PHE A 297 6.23 6.12 -14.92
N GLN A 298 7.22 6.85 -14.40
CA GLN A 298 7.76 8.06 -15.05
C GLN A 298 8.77 7.77 -16.18
N GLU A 299 9.29 6.56 -16.23
CA GLU A 299 10.33 6.17 -17.19
C GLU A 299 9.73 5.30 -18.31
N ASP A 300 10.44 5.12 -19.43
CA ASP A 300 10.06 4.11 -20.43
C ASP A 300 10.36 2.70 -19.89
N ARG A 301 9.59 1.70 -20.33
CA ARG A 301 9.72 0.31 -19.91
C ARG A 301 11.13 -0.26 -20.13
N SER A 302 11.83 0.18 -21.16
CA SER A 302 13.22 -0.20 -21.40
C SER A 302 14.15 0.21 -20.25
N ALA A 303 13.85 1.30 -19.53
CA ALA A 303 14.61 1.70 -18.35
C ALA A 303 14.44 0.68 -17.20
N THR A 304 13.24 0.11 -17.02
CA THR A 304 13.01 -0.98 -16.04
C THR A 304 13.86 -2.20 -16.37
N PHE A 305 13.96 -2.58 -17.65
CA PHE A 305 14.84 -3.68 -18.08
C PHE A 305 16.32 -3.38 -17.80
N ALA A 306 16.77 -2.16 -18.10
CA ALA A 306 18.14 -1.75 -17.85
C ALA A 306 18.48 -1.71 -16.34
N LYS A 307 17.58 -1.16 -15.51
CA LYS A 307 17.69 -1.15 -14.05
C LYS A 307 17.77 -2.56 -13.49
N PHE A 308 16.90 -3.45 -13.94
CA PHE A 308 16.93 -4.86 -13.54
C PHE A 308 18.33 -5.45 -13.78
N GLN A 309 18.90 -5.30 -14.97
CA GLN A 309 20.25 -5.81 -15.27
C GLN A 309 21.38 -5.12 -14.48
N ALA A 310 21.20 -3.86 -14.11
CA ALA A 310 22.17 -3.10 -13.34
C ALA A 310 22.20 -3.52 -11.87
N GLU A 311 21.02 -3.78 -11.28
CA GLU A 311 20.85 -3.95 -9.84
C GLU A 311 20.94 -5.40 -9.38
N VAL A 312 20.48 -6.37 -10.19
CA VAL A 312 20.51 -7.78 -9.79
C VAL A 312 21.91 -8.40 -9.95
N PRO A 313 22.27 -9.41 -9.13
CA PRO A 313 23.51 -10.17 -9.31
C PRO A 313 23.61 -10.85 -10.68
N THR A 314 24.84 -11.20 -11.06
CA THR A 314 25.19 -11.77 -12.37
C THR A 314 24.28 -12.93 -12.79
N GLU A 315 23.88 -13.77 -11.84
CA GLU A 315 23.03 -14.94 -12.05
C GLU A 315 21.65 -14.58 -12.62
N PHE A 316 21.10 -13.43 -12.23
CA PHE A 316 19.75 -13.01 -12.60
C PHE A 316 19.72 -12.11 -13.83
N LYS A 317 20.85 -11.53 -14.26
CA LYS A 317 20.88 -10.56 -15.37
C LYS A 317 20.34 -11.11 -16.70
N GLY A 318 20.49 -12.41 -16.93
CA GLY A 318 19.99 -13.10 -18.13
C GLY A 318 18.45 -13.11 -18.25
N LEU A 319 17.73 -12.93 -17.12
CA LEU A 319 16.27 -12.88 -17.12
C LEU A 319 15.74 -11.72 -17.96
N ALA A 320 16.42 -10.56 -17.96
CA ALA A 320 16.00 -9.43 -18.78
C ALA A 320 16.20 -9.63 -20.30
N THR A 321 16.96 -10.66 -20.70
CA THR A 321 17.30 -10.89 -22.12
C THR A 321 16.64 -12.12 -22.71
N VAL A 322 16.35 -13.16 -21.91
CA VAL A 322 15.91 -14.47 -22.43
C VAL A 322 14.58 -14.41 -23.19
N ASN A 323 13.67 -13.53 -22.76
CA ASN A 323 12.37 -13.31 -23.41
C ASN A 323 12.21 -11.85 -23.89
N ALA A 324 13.32 -11.14 -24.10
CA ALA A 324 13.30 -9.77 -24.59
C ALA A 324 12.73 -9.70 -26.03
N PRO A 325 12.04 -8.60 -26.39
CA PRO A 325 11.73 -7.44 -25.55
C PRO A 325 10.46 -7.63 -24.67
N TYR A 326 9.84 -8.81 -24.70
CA TYR A 326 8.45 -8.97 -24.25
C TYR A 326 8.29 -9.09 -22.73
N ARG A 327 9.23 -9.71 -22.01
CA ARG A 327 9.10 -9.89 -20.55
C ARG A 327 10.42 -10.26 -19.87
N ILE A 328 10.46 -10.07 -18.55
CA ILE A 328 11.47 -10.60 -17.63
C ILE A 328 10.80 -11.78 -16.88
N PRO A 329 11.09 -13.05 -17.20
CA PRO A 329 10.48 -14.18 -16.51
C PRO A 329 11.03 -14.33 -15.10
N ALA A 330 10.22 -14.89 -14.20
CA ALA A 330 10.68 -15.33 -12.90
C ALA A 330 11.72 -16.45 -13.03
N PRO A 331 12.64 -16.61 -12.05
CA PRO A 331 13.73 -17.59 -12.14
C PRO A 331 13.24 -19.01 -12.42
N GLY A 332 12.20 -19.51 -11.74
CA GLY A 332 11.65 -20.85 -11.96
C GLY A 332 11.14 -21.11 -13.40
N SER A 333 10.88 -20.05 -14.16
CA SER A 333 10.44 -20.10 -15.55
C SER A 333 11.57 -19.88 -16.57
N ALA A 334 12.79 -19.57 -16.11
CA ALA A 334 13.93 -19.29 -16.98
C ALA A 334 14.84 -20.54 -17.15
N PRO A 335 15.32 -20.84 -18.37
CA PRO A 335 16.19 -21.99 -18.63
C PRO A 335 17.41 -22.08 -17.72
N ASP A 336 18.04 -20.95 -17.39
CA ASP A 336 19.25 -20.92 -16.57
C ASP A 336 19.04 -21.43 -15.14
N PHE A 337 17.85 -21.31 -14.57
CA PHE A 337 17.55 -21.70 -13.18
C PHE A 337 16.77 -23.03 -13.09
N ARG A 338 16.37 -23.61 -14.22
CA ARG A 338 15.72 -24.93 -14.31
C ARG A 338 16.75 -26.05 -14.43
N THR A 339 16.31 -27.29 -14.29
CA THR A 339 17.16 -28.49 -14.42
C THR A 339 18.03 -28.44 -15.67
N GLY A 340 19.36 -28.60 -15.48
CA GLY A 340 20.35 -28.51 -16.56
C GLY A 340 20.85 -27.09 -16.88
N GLY A 341 20.19 -26.06 -16.34
CA GLY A 341 20.61 -24.67 -16.43
C GLY A 341 21.82 -24.34 -15.58
N ARG A 342 22.52 -23.25 -15.93
CA ARG A 342 23.76 -22.80 -15.28
C ARG A 342 23.60 -22.54 -13.77
N TYR A 343 22.43 -22.08 -13.35
CA TYR A 343 22.09 -21.69 -11.98
C TYR A 343 21.02 -22.60 -11.37
N ALA A 344 20.82 -23.81 -11.91
CA ALA A 344 19.87 -24.80 -11.39
C ALA A 344 20.08 -25.10 -9.89
N ASN A 345 21.32 -24.97 -9.41
CA ASN A 345 21.72 -25.27 -8.04
C ASN A 345 22.05 -24.02 -7.18
N TYR A 346 21.69 -22.82 -7.63
CA TYR A 346 22.02 -21.57 -6.94
C TYR A 346 21.56 -21.54 -5.46
N PHE A 347 20.39 -22.10 -5.13
CA PHE A 347 19.94 -22.21 -3.73
C PHE A 347 20.28 -23.54 -3.03
N THR A 348 20.71 -24.57 -3.77
CA THR A 348 20.68 -25.96 -3.27
C THR A 348 21.47 -26.13 -1.97
N SER A 349 22.71 -25.62 -1.90
CA SER A 349 23.52 -25.74 -0.67
C SER A 349 22.92 -24.98 0.52
N TYR A 350 22.30 -23.81 0.29
CA TYR A 350 21.65 -23.05 1.34
C TYR A 350 20.39 -23.75 1.86
N ALA A 351 19.53 -24.24 0.96
CA ALA A 351 18.35 -25.01 1.34
C ALA A 351 18.72 -26.29 2.12
N GLN A 352 19.76 -27.00 1.70
CA GLN A 352 20.24 -28.21 2.39
C GLN A 352 20.73 -27.90 3.82
N SER A 353 21.31 -26.72 4.05
CA SER A 353 21.75 -26.30 5.40
C SER A 353 20.62 -26.17 6.42
N VAL A 354 19.38 -26.03 5.95
CA VAL A 354 18.16 -25.93 6.77
C VAL A 354 17.23 -27.15 6.57
N GLY A 355 17.76 -28.25 6.03
CA GLY A 355 17.03 -29.51 5.88
C GLY A 355 16.09 -29.59 4.68
N VAL A 356 16.17 -28.67 3.73
CA VAL A 356 15.35 -28.66 2.50
C VAL A 356 16.18 -29.15 1.31
N ASN A 357 15.67 -30.12 0.56
CA ASN A 357 16.33 -30.66 -0.63
C ASN A 357 15.49 -30.41 -1.88
N GLU A 358 15.59 -29.20 -2.42
CA GLU A 358 14.85 -28.76 -3.61
C GLU A 358 15.80 -28.06 -4.60
N PRO A 359 15.59 -28.19 -5.92
CA PRO A 359 16.31 -27.40 -6.91
C PRO A 359 15.88 -25.93 -6.85
N THR A 360 16.69 -25.05 -7.43
CA THR A 360 16.43 -23.60 -7.45
C THR A 360 15.07 -23.25 -8.04
N SER A 361 14.62 -23.96 -9.08
CA SER A 361 13.31 -23.71 -9.68
C SER A 361 12.16 -23.98 -8.72
N ASN A 362 12.27 -24.98 -7.84
CA ASN A 362 11.24 -25.29 -6.86
C ASN A 362 11.29 -24.31 -5.68
N ILE A 363 12.48 -23.84 -5.29
CA ILE A 363 12.62 -22.85 -4.23
C ILE A 363 12.03 -21.51 -4.67
N THR A 364 12.41 -21.01 -5.84
CA THR A 364 11.90 -19.74 -6.37
C THR A 364 10.43 -19.79 -6.78
N GLY A 365 9.92 -20.98 -7.12
CA GLY A 365 8.52 -21.22 -7.47
C GLY A 365 7.67 -21.84 -6.38
N CYS A 366 8.16 -21.95 -5.14
CA CYS A 366 7.48 -22.62 -4.01
C CYS A 366 6.81 -23.96 -4.36
N ALA A 367 7.51 -24.82 -5.09
CA ALA A 367 7.01 -26.10 -5.58
C ALA A 367 7.66 -27.29 -4.84
N GLY A 368 7.27 -28.52 -5.19
CA GLY A 368 7.77 -29.73 -4.55
C GLY A 368 7.38 -29.78 -3.07
N SER A 369 8.32 -30.10 -2.20
CA SER A 369 8.12 -30.12 -0.74
C SER A 369 7.78 -28.74 -0.15
N LEU A 370 8.04 -27.64 -0.87
CA LEU A 370 7.71 -26.28 -0.43
C LEU A 370 6.27 -25.86 -0.75
N ALA A 371 5.54 -26.63 -1.58
CA ALA A 371 4.17 -26.29 -1.97
C ALA A 371 3.21 -26.20 -0.78
N GLY A 372 3.42 -26.99 0.27
CA GLY A 372 2.63 -26.94 1.50
C GLY A 372 3.30 -26.19 2.66
N ASN A 373 4.41 -25.48 2.42
CA ASN A 373 5.21 -24.85 3.48
C ASN A 373 5.54 -23.38 3.12
N PRO A 374 4.55 -22.47 3.24
CA PRO A 374 4.70 -21.08 2.81
C PRO A 374 5.79 -20.34 3.57
N ASP A 375 5.85 -20.50 4.90
CA ASP A 375 6.86 -19.84 5.74
C ASP A 375 8.29 -20.24 5.34
N MET A 376 8.55 -21.53 5.12
CA MET A 376 9.88 -22.00 4.68
C MET A 376 10.19 -21.53 3.26
N CYS A 377 9.23 -21.55 2.34
CA CYS A 377 9.47 -21.06 0.99
C CYS A 377 9.86 -19.57 1.00
N ALA A 378 9.08 -18.75 1.72
CA ALA A 378 9.34 -17.33 1.86
C ALA A 378 10.71 -17.09 2.51
N ALA A 379 11.02 -17.82 3.59
CA ALA A 379 12.30 -17.69 4.28
C ALA A 379 13.50 -18.09 3.40
N LEU A 380 13.38 -19.10 2.55
CA LEU A 380 14.42 -19.45 1.58
C LEU A 380 14.60 -18.37 0.52
N ASN A 381 13.51 -17.87 -0.07
CA ASN A 381 13.56 -16.80 -1.08
C ASN A 381 14.17 -15.52 -0.53
N ARG A 382 13.88 -15.19 0.73
CA ARG A 382 14.34 -13.98 1.43
C ARG A 382 15.68 -14.15 2.16
N HIS A 383 16.28 -15.33 2.12
CA HIS A 383 17.52 -15.69 2.81
C HIS A 383 17.45 -15.56 4.35
N THR A 384 16.30 -15.86 4.95
CA THR A 384 16.10 -15.85 6.41
C THR A 384 15.96 -17.23 7.03
N ALA A 385 15.87 -18.31 6.24
CA ALA A 385 15.64 -19.67 6.75
C ALA A 385 16.71 -20.18 7.73
N HIS A 386 17.90 -19.56 7.75
CA HIS A 386 18.98 -19.90 8.70
C HIS A 386 18.81 -19.20 10.07
N LEU A 387 17.96 -18.19 10.12
CA LEU A 387 17.64 -17.46 11.34
C LEU A 387 16.58 -18.21 12.16
N PRO A 388 16.41 -17.90 13.45
CA PRO A 388 15.25 -18.34 14.20
C PRO A 388 13.94 -17.96 13.50
N GLN A 389 12.95 -18.84 13.54
CA GLN A 389 11.67 -18.65 12.84
C GLN A 389 10.96 -17.34 13.22
N SER A 390 11.14 -16.86 14.46
CA SER A 390 10.61 -15.57 14.92
C SER A 390 11.15 -14.36 14.14
N GLN A 391 12.25 -14.52 13.40
CA GLN A 391 12.87 -13.47 12.58
C GLN A 391 12.53 -13.61 11.09
N TRP A 392 11.87 -14.70 10.66
CA TRP A 392 11.54 -14.92 9.24
C TRP A 392 10.53 -13.91 8.70
N GLN A 393 9.76 -13.27 9.58
CA GLN A 393 8.74 -12.30 9.21
C GLN A 393 9.22 -10.84 9.33
N ASP A 394 10.50 -10.59 9.66
CA ASP A 394 11.07 -9.24 9.79
C ASP A 394 11.64 -8.76 8.43
N PRO A 395 11.01 -7.78 7.74
CA PRO A 395 11.46 -7.35 6.43
C PRO A 395 12.86 -6.72 6.41
N SER A 396 13.36 -6.23 7.55
CA SER A 396 14.72 -5.70 7.64
C SER A 396 15.80 -6.77 7.45
N ARG A 397 15.43 -8.06 7.55
CA ARG A 397 16.31 -9.21 7.38
C ARG A 397 16.30 -9.77 5.96
N TYR A 398 15.42 -9.28 5.08
CA TYR A 398 15.24 -9.87 3.76
C TYR A 398 16.37 -9.49 2.81
N TYR A 399 16.80 -10.47 2.03
CA TYR A 399 17.76 -10.32 0.94
C TYR A 399 19.11 -9.69 1.35
N GLN A 400 19.53 -9.88 2.61
CA GLN A 400 20.76 -9.30 3.15
C GLN A 400 22.03 -10.03 2.68
N SER A 401 21.90 -11.23 2.10
CA SER A 401 23.01 -12.05 1.63
C SER A 401 22.56 -13.04 0.56
N ALA A 402 23.50 -13.49 -0.27
CA ALA A 402 23.25 -14.54 -1.25
C ALA A 402 23.45 -15.95 -0.63
N PRO A 403 22.75 -16.99 -1.14
CA PRO A 403 21.77 -16.92 -2.21
C PRO A 403 20.41 -16.38 -1.73
N ALA A 404 19.83 -15.45 -2.48
CA ALA A 404 18.47 -14.94 -2.29
C ALA A 404 17.78 -14.71 -3.64
N ASN A 405 16.45 -14.55 -3.64
CA ASN A 405 15.68 -14.31 -4.84
C ASN A 405 15.74 -12.81 -5.20
N TYR A 406 16.83 -12.40 -5.84
CA TYR A 406 17.06 -11.01 -6.23
C TYR A 406 16.12 -10.52 -7.33
N TYR A 407 15.45 -11.44 -8.06
CA TYR A 407 14.32 -11.08 -8.94
C TYR A 407 13.15 -10.53 -8.11
N ALA A 408 12.73 -11.24 -7.05
CA ALA A 408 11.66 -10.76 -6.17
C ALA A 408 12.06 -9.46 -5.45
N LYS A 409 13.30 -9.39 -4.93
CA LYS A 409 13.82 -8.18 -4.29
C LYS A 409 13.69 -6.95 -5.19
N PHE A 410 14.05 -7.07 -6.47
CA PHE A 410 13.93 -5.97 -7.42
C PHE A 410 12.48 -5.44 -7.48
N TRP A 411 11.49 -6.33 -7.57
CA TRP A 411 10.09 -5.89 -7.60
C TRP A 411 9.65 -5.22 -6.30
N HIS A 412 10.13 -5.65 -5.13
CA HIS A 412 9.90 -4.92 -3.88
C HIS A 412 10.59 -3.54 -3.88
N ASP A 413 11.83 -3.45 -4.36
CA ASP A 413 12.57 -2.19 -4.36
C ASP A 413 11.91 -1.11 -5.23
N HIS A 414 11.19 -1.51 -6.28
CA HIS A 414 10.50 -0.64 -7.26
C HIS A 414 8.96 -0.74 -7.18
N ALA A 415 8.42 -1.14 -6.04
CA ALA A 415 6.98 -1.21 -5.80
C ALA A 415 6.49 -0.19 -4.78
N ILE A 416 5.23 0.21 -4.95
CA ILE A 416 4.47 0.97 -3.96
C ILE A 416 4.55 0.26 -2.60
N ASN A 417 4.95 0.99 -1.55
CA ASN A 417 5.14 0.45 -0.20
C ASN A 417 6.16 -0.70 -0.08
N ARG A 418 6.94 -0.96 -1.13
CA ARG A 418 7.73 -2.19 -1.27
C ARG A 418 6.92 -3.49 -1.22
N LEU A 419 5.66 -3.44 -1.64
CA LEU A 419 4.75 -4.58 -1.67
C LEU A 419 4.65 -5.13 -3.08
N ALA A 420 5.09 -6.37 -3.29
CA ALA A 420 5.12 -7.00 -4.59
C ALA A 420 4.90 -8.50 -4.49
N TYR A 421 4.14 -9.07 -5.43
CA TYR A 421 4.08 -10.53 -5.59
C TYR A 421 5.25 -11.02 -6.45
N GLY A 422 6.45 -11.12 -5.88
CA GLY A 422 7.68 -11.53 -6.57
C GLY A 422 7.88 -13.04 -6.68
N PHE A 423 7.24 -13.82 -5.78
CA PHE A 423 7.19 -15.29 -5.79
C PHE A 423 5.88 -15.78 -5.12
N PRO A 424 5.46 -17.06 -5.27
CA PRO A 424 4.10 -17.50 -4.90
C PRO A 424 3.67 -17.30 -3.45
N TYR A 425 4.60 -17.24 -2.50
CA TYR A 425 4.32 -17.04 -1.07
C TYR A 425 4.87 -15.70 -0.54
N ASP A 426 4.90 -14.67 -1.38
CA ASP A 426 5.31 -13.33 -0.96
C ASP A 426 4.32 -12.66 0.01
N ASP A 427 3.10 -13.17 0.08
CA ASP A 427 2.06 -12.74 1.02
C ASP A 427 2.40 -13.09 2.48
N VAL A 428 3.35 -14.00 2.73
CA VAL A 428 3.90 -14.24 4.07
C VAL A 428 4.48 -12.94 4.63
N ALA A 429 4.07 -12.59 5.85
CA ALA A 429 4.36 -11.32 6.50
C ALA A 429 3.80 -10.08 5.77
N GLY A 430 2.78 -10.26 4.92
CA GLY A 430 2.08 -9.17 4.24
C GLY A 430 2.95 -8.39 3.26
N GLN A 431 3.85 -9.04 2.54
CA GLN A 431 4.77 -8.36 1.61
C GLN A 431 4.31 -8.38 0.15
N SER A 432 3.21 -9.06 -0.16
CA SER A 432 2.66 -9.08 -1.51
C SER A 432 1.89 -7.81 -1.84
N SER A 433 1.67 -7.57 -3.13
CA SER A 433 0.79 -6.51 -3.65
C SER A 433 -0.71 -6.86 -3.52
N PHE A 434 -1.08 -7.70 -2.56
CA PHE A 434 -2.46 -8.12 -2.32
C PHE A 434 -3.23 -7.05 -1.54
N VAL A 435 -4.44 -6.75 -2.01
CA VAL A 435 -5.40 -5.89 -1.33
C VAL A 435 -6.73 -6.63 -1.18
N SER A 436 -7.36 -6.46 -0.03
CA SER A 436 -8.68 -7.01 0.27
C SER A 436 -9.46 -6.01 1.12
N HIS A 437 -10.69 -5.71 0.70
CA HIS A 437 -11.59 -4.88 1.50
C HIS A 437 -13.07 -5.12 1.15
N GLY A 438 -13.93 -4.93 2.15
CA GLY A 438 -15.38 -4.99 1.99
C GLY A 438 -15.96 -3.73 1.36
N ASP A 439 -17.23 -3.77 0.94
CA ASP A 439 -17.97 -2.62 0.38
C ASP A 439 -17.19 -1.82 -0.71
N PRO A 440 -16.56 -2.51 -1.69
CA PRO A 440 -15.70 -1.85 -2.66
C PRO A 440 -16.52 -0.98 -3.61
N GLN A 441 -16.11 0.26 -3.81
CA GLN A 441 -16.79 1.20 -4.70
C GLN A 441 -16.22 1.13 -6.12
N TRP A 442 -14.90 1.23 -6.25
CA TRP A 442 -14.22 1.19 -7.53
C TRP A 442 -12.78 0.69 -7.41
N LEU A 443 -12.27 0.18 -8.53
CA LEU A 443 -10.87 -0.18 -8.72
C LEU A 443 -10.36 0.56 -9.95
N VAL A 444 -9.24 1.28 -9.83
CA VAL A 444 -8.53 1.80 -11.01
C VAL A 444 -7.31 0.93 -11.27
N VAL A 445 -7.13 0.47 -12.51
CA VAL A 445 -5.93 -0.26 -12.94
C VAL A 445 -5.16 0.58 -13.96
N ALA A 446 -3.95 1.00 -13.60
CA ALA A 446 -3.07 1.75 -14.47
C ALA A 446 -2.19 0.80 -15.31
N VAL A 447 -2.23 0.96 -16.63
CA VAL A 447 -1.41 0.19 -17.59
C VAL A 447 -0.33 1.10 -18.15
N GLY A 448 0.92 0.84 -17.76
CA GLY A 448 2.07 1.70 -18.03
C GLY A 448 3.00 1.21 -19.13
N TRP A 449 3.77 2.16 -19.65
CA TRP A 449 4.89 1.93 -20.54
C TRP A 449 6.06 2.80 -20.11
#